data_AF-A0A2S7DUA3-F1
#
_entry.id   AF-A0A2S7DUA3-F1
#
_cell.length_a   1.000
_cell.length_b   1.000
_cell.length_c   1.000
_cell.angle_alpha   90.00
_cell.angle_beta   90.00
_cell.angle_gamma   90.00
#
_symmetry.space_group_name_H-M   'P 1'
#
loop_
_entity.id
_entity.type
_entity.pdbx_description
1 polymer ?
#
loop_
_entity_poly.entity_id
_entity_poly.type
_entity_poly.pdbx_seq_one_letter_code
_entity_poly.pdbx_strand_id
1 'polypeptide(L)'
;MVASVRTEAPAVQIAFLTGQSDPASCALSAQQRDFLQQLHGDGRQLIACNYPYRSDMAPHRRVALWRASVSNARHYLAARAARVAYSDRMSVQALLAQAPMTVLLAGSCGLQLLTALQLPQELRAHLAVFAYGPVCRNPATFAQLHSVQGRSDWISRALFRGPVQLAPACGHLDYLTTAKVLSECQAFVATVQQTLRGRVHAH
;
A
#
# COMPACT_ATOMS: atom_id res chain seq x y z
N MET A 1 41.20 3.07 13.86
CA MET A 1 40.23 2.00 13.54
C MET A 1 38.98 2.67 12.99
N VAL A 2 38.76 2.59 11.68
CA VAL A 2 37.53 3.12 11.07
C VAL A 2 36.48 2.04 11.24
N ALA A 3 35.50 2.27 12.12
CA ALA A 3 34.34 1.41 12.22
C ALA A 3 33.62 1.43 10.87
N SER A 4 33.70 0.30 10.16
CA SER A 4 32.94 0.08 8.93
C SER A 4 31.47 0.08 9.33
N VAL A 5 30.79 1.21 9.11
CA VAL A 5 29.34 1.29 9.17
C VAL A 5 28.84 0.44 8.01
N ARG A 6 28.61 -0.85 8.27
CA ARG A 6 27.82 -1.69 7.37
C ARG A 6 26.47 -0.99 7.26
N THR A 7 26.21 -0.35 6.12
CA THR A 7 24.87 0.08 5.77
C THR A 7 24.07 -1.20 5.58
N GLU A 8 23.43 -1.68 6.65
CA GLU A 8 22.54 -2.82 6.56
C GLU A 8 21.44 -2.50 5.55
N ALA A 9 21.18 -3.42 4.63
CA ALA A 9 20.09 -3.28 3.68
C ALA A 9 18.77 -3.02 4.45
N PRO A 10 17.86 -2.18 3.91
CA PRO A 10 16.64 -1.82 4.62
C PRO A 10 15.81 -3.08 4.90
N ALA A 11 15.50 -3.30 6.18
CA ALA A 11 14.75 -4.46 6.62
C ALA A 11 13.27 -4.38 6.22
N VAL A 12 12.73 -3.17 6.08
CA VAL A 12 11.35 -2.92 5.67
C VAL A 12 11.31 -1.94 4.51
N GLN A 13 10.57 -2.27 3.46
CA GLN A 13 10.19 -1.30 2.43
C GLN A 13 8.72 -0.85 2.61
N ILE A 14 8.40 0.38 2.23
CA ILE A 14 7.05 0.95 2.33
C ILE A 14 6.65 1.49 0.95
N ALA A 15 5.52 1.01 0.43
CA ALA A 15 5.05 1.38 -0.90
C ALA A 15 3.54 1.63 -0.94
N PHE A 16 3.11 2.53 -1.82
CA PHE A 16 1.69 2.72 -2.09
C PHE A 16 1.18 1.72 -3.11
N LEU A 17 -0.02 1.20 -2.86
CA LEU A 17 -0.78 0.43 -3.82
C LEU A 17 -2.19 1.03 -3.90
N THR A 18 -2.40 1.91 -4.86
CA THR A 18 -3.69 2.56 -5.12
C THR A 18 -4.08 2.40 -6.58
N GLY A 19 -5.37 2.58 -6.90
CA GLY A 19 -5.81 2.62 -8.30
C GLY A 19 -5.07 3.71 -9.10
N GLN A 20 -4.82 3.46 -10.37
CA GLN A 20 -4.18 4.45 -11.24
C GLN A 20 -5.26 5.38 -11.80
N SER A 21 -5.29 6.60 -11.27
CA SER A 21 -6.16 7.66 -11.81
C SER A 21 -5.71 8.15 -13.19
N ASP A 22 -4.41 8.02 -13.49
CA ASP A 22 -3.81 8.16 -14.82
C ASP A 22 -3.08 6.84 -15.16
N PRO A 23 -3.53 6.05 -16.15
CA PRO A 23 -2.88 4.79 -16.51
C PRO A 23 -1.49 4.99 -17.13
N ALA A 24 -1.14 6.21 -17.56
CA ALA A 24 0.18 6.53 -18.09
C ALA A 24 1.20 6.91 -17.00
N SER A 25 0.79 6.96 -15.72
CA SER A 25 1.65 7.40 -14.62
C SER A 25 1.65 6.41 -13.45
N CYS A 26 2.84 6.21 -12.86
CA CYS A 26 3.02 5.61 -11.54
C CYS A 26 3.39 6.65 -10.48
N ALA A 27 3.39 7.93 -10.80
CA ALA A 27 3.90 8.94 -9.88
C ALA A 27 2.91 9.19 -8.72
N LEU A 28 3.45 9.20 -7.51
CA LEU A 28 2.71 9.53 -6.30
C LEU A 28 2.15 10.96 -6.40
N SER A 29 0.92 11.17 -5.91
CA SER A 29 0.38 12.52 -5.70
C SER A 29 1.19 13.27 -4.63
N ALA A 30 1.04 14.59 -4.54
CA ALA A 30 1.69 15.37 -3.48
C ALA A 30 1.35 14.84 -2.08
N GLN A 31 0.06 14.61 -1.82
CA GLN A 31 -0.44 14.07 -0.56
C GLN A 31 0.13 12.67 -0.25
N GLN A 32 0.28 11.79 -1.26
CA GLN A 32 0.92 10.49 -1.07
C GLN A 32 2.40 10.64 -0.72
N ARG A 33 3.13 11.51 -1.43
CA ARG A 33 4.55 11.76 -1.12
C ARG A 33 4.73 12.31 0.28
N ASP A 34 3.94 13.31 0.66
CA ASP A 34 4.03 13.94 1.98
C ASP A 34 3.73 12.92 3.09
N PHE A 35 2.68 12.11 2.92
CA PHE A 35 2.36 11.02 3.86
C PHE A 35 3.49 9.98 3.95
N LEU A 36 4.08 9.58 2.80
CA LEU A 36 5.18 8.62 2.78
C LEU A 36 6.41 9.13 3.52
N GLN A 37 6.74 10.41 3.33
CA GLN A 37 7.88 11.04 4.00
C GLN A 37 7.72 11.08 5.52
N GLN A 38 6.49 11.20 6.03
CA GLN A 38 6.23 11.10 7.46
C GLN A 38 6.44 9.69 8.03
N LEU A 39 6.70 8.68 7.19
CA LEU A 39 7.02 7.30 7.58
C LEU A 39 8.52 6.98 7.50
N HIS A 40 9.38 7.95 7.14
CA HIS A 40 10.82 7.74 7.12
C HIS A 40 11.35 7.26 8.49
N GLY A 41 12.50 6.61 8.49
CA GLY A 41 13.16 6.13 9.70
C GLY A 41 14.20 5.05 9.39
N ASP A 42 15.02 4.73 10.39
CA ASP A 42 16.13 3.78 10.21
C ASP A 42 15.64 2.39 9.79
N GLY A 43 16.37 1.79 8.83
CA GLY A 43 16.05 0.49 8.26
C GLY A 43 14.76 0.46 7.42
N ARG A 44 14.25 1.62 7.00
CA ARG A 44 13.09 1.75 6.11
C ARG A 44 13.50 2.26 4.73
N GLN A 45 12.95 1.65 3.69
CA GLN A 45 13.03 2.15 2.33
C GLN A 45 11.66 2.67 1.89
N LEU A 46 11.61 3.88 1.34
CA LEU A 46 10.37 4.48 0.82
C LEU A 46 10.34 4.34 -0.71
N ILE A 47 9.29 3.71 -1.24
CA ILE A 47 9.13 3.53 -2.68
C ILE A 47 8.40 4.75 -3.27
N ALA A 48 9.10 5.50 -4.11
CA ALA A 48 8.66 6.79 -4.63
C ALA A 48 7.61 6.71 -5.77
N CYS A 49 7.18 5.51 -6.15
CA CYS A 49 6.17 5.28 -7.17
C CYS A 49 5.03 4.38 -6.66
N ASN A 50 3.85 4.56 -7.22
CA ASN A 50 2.66 3.75 -7.00
C ASN A 50 2.68 2.52 -7.93
N TYR A 51 1.76 1.58 -7.68
CA TYR A 51 1.44 0.48 -8.58
C TYR A 51 1.34 0.90 -10.07
N PRO A 52 1.87 0.10 -11.03
CA PRO A 52 2.61 -1.16 -10.85
C PRO A 52 4.14 -0.99 -10.65
N TYR A 53 4.60 0.16 -10.15
CA TYR A 53 6.00 0.43 -9.77
C TYR A 53 6.97 0.57 -10.94
N ARG A 54 6.47 1.16 -12.03
CA ARG A 54 7.24 1.44 -13.22
C ARG A 54 7.81 2.86 -13.19
N SER A 55 9.13 2.98 -13.10
CA SER A 55 9.84 4.27 -13.04
C SER A 55 9.97 4.97 -14.39
N ASP A 56 9.72 4.24 -15.50
CA ASP A 56 9.76 4.74 -16.88
C ASP A 56 8.47 5.46 -17.32
N MET A 57 7.48 5.57 -16.43
CA MET A 57 6.16 6.13 -16.75
C MET A 57 6.09 7.65 -16.58
N ALA A 58 5.05 8.26 -17.15
CA ALA A 58 4.89 9.71 -17.17
C ALA A 58 4.82 10.29 -15.74
N PRO A 59 5.30 11.54 -15.53
CA PRO A 59 5.22 12.21 -14.23
C PRO A 59 3.77 12.47 -13.81
N HIS A 60 3.56 12.75 -12.52
CA HIS A 60 2.23 12.95 -11.96
C HIS A 60 1.52 14.11 -12.64
N ARG A 61 0.27 13.89 -13.06
CA ARG A 61 -0.62 14.92 -13.57
C ARG A 61 -1.90 14.92 -12.76
N ARG A 62 -2.42 16.12 -12.45
CA ARG A 62 -3.75 16.24 -11.85
C ARG A 62 -4.78 15.78 -12.86
N VAL A 63 -5.51 14.73 -12.51
CA VAL A 63 -6.65 14.23 -13.29
C VAL A 63 -7.93 14.74 -12.64
N ALA A 64 -8.91 15.13 -13.46
CA ALA A 64 -10.23 15.49 -12.95
C ALA A 64 -10.84 14.33 -12.14
N LEU A 65 -11.45 14.62 -10.99
CA LEU A 65 -11.94 13.60 -10.05
C LEU A 65 -12.86 12.56 -10.70
N TRP A 66 -13.73 12.97 -11.63
CA TRP A 66 -14.61 12.03 -12.34
C TRP A 66 -13.83 11.05 -13.23
N ARG A 67 -12.76 11.51 -13.90
CA ARG A 67 -11.88 10.64 -14.71
C ARG A 67 -11.12 9.66 -13.82
N ALA A 68 -10.60 10.15 -12.70
CA ALA A 68 -9.95 9.33 -11.68
C ALA A 68 -10.91 8.23 -11.17
N SER A 69 -12.16 8.60 -10.85
CA SER A 69 -13.19 7.65 -10.42
C SER A 69 -13.54 6.61 -11.47
N VAL A 70 -13.67 7.00 -12.75
CA VAL A 70 -13.92 6.05 -13.86
C VAL A 70 -12.73 5.09 -14.03
N SER A 71 -11.50 5.60 -14.00
CA SER A 71 -10.30 4.76 -14.08
C SER A 71 -10.25 3.77 -12.91
N ASN A 72 -10.49 4.25 -11.69
CA ASN A 72 -10.50 3.44 -10.48
C ASN A 72 -11.62 2.39 -10.48
N ALA A 73 -12.79 2.73 -11.02
CA ALA A 73 -13.90 1.79 -11.19
C ALA A 73 -13.54 0.71 -12.21
N ARG A 74 -12.90 1.07 -13.33
CA ARG A 74 -12.39 0.09 -14.32
C ARG A 74 -11.35 -0.84 -13.70
N HIS A 75 -10.39 -0.29 -12.94
CA HIS A 75 -9.38 -1.07 -12.22
C HIS A 75 -10.02 -2.02 -11.21
N TYR A 76 -10.99 -1.54 -10.44
CA TYR A 76 -11.75 -2.36 -9.51
C TYR A 76 -12.49 -3.50 -10.20
N LEU A 77 -13.21 -3.22 -11.30
CA LEU A 77 -13.96 -4.23 -12.04
C LEU A 77 -13.05 -5.27 -12.70
N ALA A 78 -11.94 -4.84 -13.31
CA ALA A 78 -10.95 -5.75 -13.89
C ALA A 78 -10.30 -6.64 -12.80
N ALA A 79 -9.90 -6.04 -11.68
CA ALA A 79 -9.35 -6.77 -10.54
C ALA A 79 -10.36 -7.74 -9.92
N ARG A 80 -11.63 -7.35 -9.83
CA ARG A 80 -12.71 -8.24 -9.34
C ARG A 80 -12.91 -9.44 -10.27
N ALA A 81 -12.66 -9.28 -11.56
CA ALA A 81 -12.65 -10.36 -12.54
C ALA A 81 -11.30 -11.12 -12.60
N ALA A 82 -10.37 -10.86 -11.67
CA ALA A 82 -9.01 -11.40 -11.65
C ALA A 82 -8.21 -11.12 -12.95
N ARG A 83 -8.57 -10.06 -13.69
CA ARG A 83 -7.92 -9.64 -14.93
C ARG A 83 -6.84 -8.59 -14.66
N VAL A 84 -5.76 -9.02 -14.01
CA VAL A 84 -4.56 -8.19 -13.83
C VAL A 84 -3.54 -8.56 -14.90
N ALA A 85 -2.90 -7.56 -15.51
CA ALA A 85 -1.90 -7.81 -16.54
C ALA A 85 -0.71 -8.60 -15.96
N TYR A 86 -0.19 -9.57 -16.73
CA TYR A 86 0.94 -10.38 -16.30
C TYR A 86 2.19 -9.52 -15.99
N SER A 87 2.42 -8.48 -16.80
CA SER A 87 3.50 -7.50 -16.58
C SER A 87 3.39 -6.79 -15.23
N ASP A 88 2.18 -6.46 -14.80
CA ASP A 88 1.96 -5.79 -13.52
C ASP A 88 2.25 -6.77 -12.38
N ARG A 89 1.79 -8.02 -12.50
CA ARG A 89 2.10 -9.08 -11.53
C ARG A 89 3.61 -9.26 -11.38
N MET A 90 4.34 -9.36 -12.48
CA MET A 90 5.81 -9.49 -12.44
C MET A 90 6.47 -8.27 -11.81
N SER A 91 6.03 -7.06 -12.14
CA SER A 91 6.59 -5.82 -11.59
C SER A 91 6.35 -5.72 -10.08
N VAL A 92 5.17 -6.08 -9.60
CA VAL A 92 4.86 -6.12 -8.17
C VAL A 92 5.70 -7.19 -7.48
N GLN A 93 5.80 -8.41 -8.01
CA GLN A 93 6.63 -9.47 -7.42
C GLN A 93 8.10 -9.05 -7.34
N ALA A 94 8.64 -8.42 -8.38
CA ALA A 94 10.00 -7.90 -8.40
C ALA A 94 10.21 -6.81 -7.35
N LEU A 95 9.22 -5.93 -7.11
CA LEU A 95 9.28 -4.97 -6.02
C LEU A 95 9.32 -5.68 -4.66
N LEU A 96 8.44 -6.65 -4.42
CA LEU A 96 8.30 -7.32 -3.13
C LEU A 96 9.53 -8.16 -2.76
N ALA A 97 10.30 -8.61 -3.75
CA ALA A 97 11.53 -9.37 -3.54
C ALA A 97 12.72 -8.50 -3.08
N GLN A 98 12.59 -7.16 -3.09
CA GLN A 98 13.71 -6.25 -2.78
C GLN A 98 13.98 -6.11 -1.28
N ALA A 99 13.01 -6.43 -0.42
CA ALA A 99 13.18 -6.37 1.02
C ALA A 99 12.55 -7.60 1.71
N PRO A 100 13.04 -7.97 2.91
CA PRO A 100 12.47 -9.07 3.69
C PRO A 100 11.00 -8.89 4.06
N MET A 101 10.55 -7.64 4.20
CA MET A 101 9.18 -7.30 4.52
C MET A 101 8.76 -6.02 3.79
N THR A 102 7.58 -6.05 3.19
CA THR A 102 6.96 -4.87 2.57
C THR A 102 5.71 -4.45 3.33
N VAL A 103 5.66 -3.17 3.72
CA VAL A 103 4.42 -2.51 4.14
C VAL A 103 3.75 -1.89 2.91
N LEU A 104 2.57 -2.40 2.55
CA LEU A 104 1.75 -1.83 1.48
C LEU A 104 0.68 -0.91 2.03
N LEU A 105 0.74 0.35 1.63
CA LEU A 105 -0.29 1.37 1.91
C LEU A 105 -1.38 1.25 0.83
N ALA A 106 -2.38 0.41 1.09
CA ALA A 106 -3.42 0.04 0.14
C ALA A 106 -4.64 0.98 0.24
N GLY A 107 -4.73 1.96 -0.66
CA GLY A 107 -5.83 2.93 -0.68
C GLY A 107 -6.97 2.56 -1.62
N SER A 108 -8.21 2.76 -1.20
CA SER A 108 -9.40 2.54 -2.05
C SER A 108 -9.42 1.14 -2.68
N CYS A 109 -9.44 1.01 -4.01
CA CYS A 109 -9.41 -0.28 -4.72
C CYS A 109 -8.07 -1.02 -4.65
N GLY A 110 -7.03 -0.43 -4.04
CA GLY A 110 -5.71 -1.04 -3.89
C GLY A 110 -5.74 -2.44 -3.27
N LEU A 111 -6.52 -2.64 -2.21
CA LEU A 111 -6.64 -3.96 -1.57
C LEU A 111 -7.26 -5.01 -2.50
N GLN A 112 -8.21 -4.60 -3.36
CA GLN A 112 -8.80 -5.48 -4.38
C GLN A 112 -7.80 -5.82 -5.48
N LEU A 113 -7.01 -4.83 -5.94
CA LEU A 113 -5.93 -5.05 -6.90
C LEU A 113 -4.90 -6.04 -6.34
N LEU A 114 -4.45 -5.83 -5.09
CA LEU A 114 -3.50 -6.71 -4.42
C LEU A 114 -4.02 -8.14 -4.30
N THR A 115 -5.29 -8.30 -3.96
CA THR A 115 -5.95 -9.61 -3.91
C THR A 115 -5.99 -10.28 -5.29
N ALA A 116 -6.32 -9.51 -6.32
CA ALA A 116 -6.42 -9.99 -7.70
C ALA A 116 -5.07 -10.37 -8.32
N LEU A 117 -3.96 -9.85 -7.78
CA LEU A 117 -2.62 -10.26 -8.18
C LEU A 117 -2.36 -11.74 -7.89
N GLN A 118 -3.11 -12.40 -6.99
CA GLN A 118 -2.94 -13.82 -6.66
C GLN A 118 -1.47 -14.18 -6.40
N LEU A 119 -0.83 -13.39 -5.54
CA LEU A 119 0.58 -13.57 -5.23
C LEU A 119 0.82 -14.94 -4.57
N PRO A 120 1.96 -15.60 -4.86
CA PRO A 120 2.41 -16.80 -4.16
C PRO A 120 2.36 -16.63 -2.63
N GLN A 121 2.14 -17.73 -1.91
CA GLN A 121 1.98 -17.69 -0.46
C GLN A 121 3.21 -17.13 0.26
N GLU A 122 4.39 -17.44 -0.27
CA GLU A 122 5.69 -17.01 0.22
C GLU A 122 5.79 -15.48 0.19
N LEU A 123 5.36 -14.85 -0.92
CA LEU A 123 5.33 -13.40 -1.00
C LEU A 123 4.26 -12.81 -0.07
N ARG A 124 3.08 -13.42 0.03
CA ARG A 124 2.03 -12.94 0.96
C ARG A 124 2.47 -12.99 2.42
N ALA A 125 3.35 -13.92 2.80
CA ALA A 125 3.93 -14.03 4.13
C ALA A 125 4.94 -12.91 4.46
N HIS A 126 5.40 -12.15 3.46
CA HIS A 126 6.28 -10.99 3.59
C HIS A 126 5.55 -9.66 3.36
N LEU A 127 4.20 -9.68 3.42
CA LEU A 127 3.36 -8.50 3.24
C LEU A 127 2.62 -8.12 4.52
N ALA A 128 2.86 -6.90 4.97
CA ALA A 128 2.03 -6.21 5.95
C ALA A 128 1.20 -5.13 5.22
N VAL A 129 -0.12 -5.23 5.28
CA VAL A 129 -1.01 -4.34 4.51
C VAL A 129 -1.71 -3.36 5.44
N PHE A 130 -1.47 -2.07 5.22
CA PHE A 130 -2.24 -0.98 5.83
C PHE A 130 -3.26 -0.47 4.82
N ALA A 131 -4.50 -0.96 4.92
CA ALA A 131 -5.57 -0.64 4.00
C ALA A 131 -6.38 0.55 4.50
N TYR A 132 -6.48 1.64 3.73
CA TYR A 132 -7.26 2.83 4.11
C TYR A 132 -8.37 3.11 3.10
N GLY A 133 -9.59 3.28 3.61
CA GLY A 133 -10.80 3.34 2.80
C GLY A 133 -10.94 2.18 1.82
N PRO A 134 -10.68 0.92 2.21
CA PRO A 134 -10.61 -0.18 1.26
C PRO A 134 -11.92 -0.35 0.50
N VAL A 135 -11.81 -0.71 -0.78
CA VAL A 135 -12.92 -1.12 -1.65
C VAL A 135 -12.61 -2.53 -2.12
N CYS A 136 -12.93 -3.52 -1.27
CA CYS A 136 -12.61 -4.94 -1.50
C CYS A 136 -13.59 -5.85 -0.74
N ARG A 137 -14.23 -6.79 -1.44
CA ARG A 137 -15.22 -7.69 -0.81
C ARG A 137 -14.60 -8.91 -0.16
N ASN A 138 -13.53 -9.45 -0.74
CA ASN A 138 -12.91 -10.68 -0.27
C ASN A 138 -11.39 -10.49 -0.26
N PRO A 139 -10.83 -9.85 0.76
CA PRO A 139 -9.38 -9.63 0.82
C PRO A 139 -8.64 -10.96 0.94
N ALA A 140 -7.52 -11.09 0.21
CA ALA A 140 -6.62 -12.23 0.42
C ALA A 140 -5.97 -12.18 1.82
N THR A 141 -5.43 -13.32 2.25
CA THR A 141 -4.66 -13.41 3.50
C THR A 141 -3.22 -12.95 3.27
N PHE A 142 -2.74 -12.08 4.15
CA PHE A 142 -1.36 -11.58 4.21
C PHE A 142 -0.78 -11.84 5.60
N ALA A 143 0.51 -11.59 5.80
CA ALA A 143 1.12 -11.71 7.13
C ALA A 143 0.42 -10.81 8.16
N GLN A 144 0.07 -9.58 7.75
CA GLN A 144 -0.74 -8.67 8.54
C GLN A 144 -1.69 -7.89 7.62
N LEU A 145 -2.92 -7.65 8.09
CA LEU A 145 -3.88 -6.74 7.46
C LEU A 145 -4.46 -5.82 8.53
N HIS A 146 -4.17 -4.54 8.42
CA HIS A 146 -4.74 -3.49 9.25
C HIS A 146 -5.57 -2.55 8.38
N SER A 147 -6.87 -2.52 8.60
CA SER A 147 -7.84 -1.78 7.80
C SER A 147 -8.42 -0.59 8.57
N VAL A 148 -8.40 0.56 7.92
CA VAL A 148 -8.92 1.83 8.42
C VAL A 148 -10.10 2.26 7.55
N GLN A 149 -11.27 2.44 8.16
CA GLN A 149 -12.51 2.81 7.46
C GLN A 149 -13.15 4.03 8.13
N GLY A 150 -13.09 5.17 7.44
CA GLY A 150 -13.68 6.44 7.85
C GLY A 150 -15.18 6.34 8.09
N ARG A 151 -15.64 7.00 9.15
CA ARG A 151 -17.06 6.99 9.56
C ARG A 151 -17.98 7.59 8.49
N SER A 152 -17.48 8.55 7.70
CA SER A 152 -18.20 9.23 6.62
C SER A 152 -17.84 8.69 5.23
N ASP A 153 -17.05 7.62 5.15
CA ASP A 153 -16.67 6.98 3.87
C ASP A 153 -17.74 5.97 3.42
N TRP A 154 -18.77 6.47 2.76
CA TRP A 154 -19.87 5.63 2.26
C TRP A 154 -19.42 4.60 1.20
N ILE A 155 -18.36 4.90 0.44
CA ILE A 155 -17.87 4.02 -0.63
C ILE A 155 -17.26 2.78 0.00
N SER A 156 -16.30 2.95 0.92
CA SER A 156 -15.69 1.84 1.64
C SER A 156 -16.72 1.09 2.47
N ARG A 157 -17.60 1.79 3.20
CA ARG A 157 -18.65 1.15 4.03
C ARG A 157 -19.60 0.26 3.22
N ALA A 158 -19.90 0.63 1.97
CA ALA A 158 -20.75 -0.18 1.11
C ALA A 158 -20.02 -1.40 0.49
N LEU A 159 -18.73 -1.25 0.19
CA LEU A 159 -18.01 -2.19 -0.68
C LEU A 159 -16.92 -3.02 0.01
N PHE A 160 -16.51 -2.65 1.22
CA PHE A 160 -15.61 -3.42 2.05
C PHE A 160 -16.37 -4.40 2.94
N ARG A 161 -15.91 -5.65 3.00
CA ARG A 161 -16.50 -6.70 3.85
C ARG A 161 -15.47 -7.38 4.76
N GLY A 162 -14.28 -6.79 4.89
CA GLY A 162 -13.25 -7.27 5.82
C GLY A 162 -13.36 -6.63 7.21
N PRO A 163 -12.52 -7.05 8.16
CA PRO A 163 -12.45 -6.47 9.49
C PRO A 163 -11.93 -5.02 9.43
N VAL A 164 -12.43 -4.17 10.33
CA VAL A 164 -12.00 -2.78 10.49
C VAL A 164 -11.36 -2.60 11.86
N GLN A 165 -10.12 -2.13 11.90
CA GLN A 165 -9.35 -1.92 13.13
C GLN A 165 -9.46 -0.48 13.62
N LEU A 166 -9.62 0.48 12.72
CA LEU A 166 -9.76 1.90 13.07
C LEU A 166 -10.86 2.58 12.25
N ALA A 167 -11.70 3.38 12.91
CA ALA A 167 -12.77 4.15 12.28
C ALA A 167 -12.66 5.66 12.56
N PRO A 168 -11.81 6.40 11.81
CA PRO A 168 -11.60 7.83 12.01
C PRO A 168 -12.78 8.67 11.49
N ALA A 169 -12.91 9.90 11.97
CA ALA A 169 -13.91 10.85 11.48
C ALA A 169 -13.43 11.53 10.18
N CYS A 170 -13.46 10.81 9.05
CA CYS A 170 -13.03 11.31 7.74
C CYS A 170 -13.86 10.71 6.60
N GLY A 171 -13.85 11.36 5.42
CA GLY A 171 -14.43 10.84 4.18
C GLY A 171 -13.44 10.01 3.36
N HIS A 172 -13.89 9.55 2.17
CA HIS A 172 -13.11 8.65 1.32
C HIS A 172 -11.77 9.22 0.83
N LEU A 173 -11.70 10.55 0.68
CA LEU A 173 -10.53 11.25 0.11
C LEU A 173 -9.58 11.82 1.17
N ASP A 174 -9.97 11.75 2.45
CA ASP A 174 -9.34 12.55 3.52
C ASP A 174 -8.37 11.73 4.39
N TYR A 175 -8.19 10.43 4.12
CA TYR A 175 -7.38 9.54 4.97
C TYR A 175 -5.95 10.04 5.14
N LEU A 176 -5.28 10.41 4.05
CA LEU A 176 -3.86 10.79 4.09
C LEU A 176 -3.62 12.19 4.67
N THR A 177 -4.67 12.97 4.90
CA THR A 177 -4.60 14.26 5.64
C THR A 177 -5.03 14.13 7.10
N THR A 178 -5.52 12.95 7.51
CA THR A 178 -6.03 12.73 8.86
C THR A 178 -4.89 12.32 9.80
N ALA A 179 -4.57 13.16 10.79
CA ALA A 179 -3.48 12.90 11.74
C ALA A 179 -3.62 11.56 12.47
N LYS A 180 -4.85 11.15 12.81
CA LYS A 180 -5.12 9.85 13.45
C LYS A 180 -4.75 8.66 12.55
N VAL A 181 -4.95 8.79 11.23
CA VAL A 181 -4.55 7.75 10.26
C VAL A 181 -3.04 7.68 10.16
N LEU A 182 -2.35 8.83 10.13
CA LEU A 182 -0.89 8.88 10.13
C LEU A 182 -0.31 8.22 11.39
N SER A 183 -0.79 8.59 12.58
CA SER A 183 -0.31 8.01 13.84
C SER A 183 -0.52 6.50 13.90
N GLU A 184 -1.66 6.01 13.39
CA GLU A 184 -1.95 4.58 13.33
C GLU A 184 -1.02 3.86 12.35
N CYS A 185 -0.75 4.46 11.19
CA CYS A 185 0.16 3.90 10.20
C CYS A 185 1.60 3.84 10.73
N GLN A 186 2.06 4.87 11.44
CA GLN A 186 3.37 4.88 12.09
C GLN A 186 3.49 3.78 13.14
N ALA A 187 2.47 3.60 13.98
CA ALA A 187 2.43 2.53 14.97
C ALA A 187 2.44 1.14 14.30
N PHE A 188 1.65 0.96 13.23
CA PHE A 188 1.63 -0.28 12.44
C PHE A 188 3.01 -0.61 11.86
N VAL A 189 3.67 0.35 11.21
CA VAL A 189 5.02 0.18 10.64
C VAL A 189 6.04 -0.17 11.73
N ALA A 190 5.97 0.48 12.89
CA ALA A 190 6.86 0.19 14.02
C ALA A 190 6.69 -1.24 14.52
N THR A 191 5.45 -1.72 14.69
CA THR A 191 5.15 -3.10 15.09
C THR A 191 5.69 -4.12 14.08
N VAL A 192 5.54 -3.84 12.79
CA VAL A 192 6.09 -4.69 11.71
C VAL A 192 7.62 -4.78 11.81
N GLN A 193 8.30 -3.65 11.99
CA GLN A 193 9.76 -3.63 12.15
C GLN A 193 10.23 -4.38 13.40
N GLN A 194 9.54 -4.19 14.54
CA GLN A 194 9.87 -4.89 15.79
C GLN A 194 9.71 -6.40 15.65
N THR A 195 8.62 -6.84 15.00
CA THR A 195 8.35 -8.26 14.74
C THR A 195 9.46 -8.88 13.89
N LEU A 196 9.93 -8.15 12.87
CA LEU A 196 11.01 -8.61 12.00
C LEU A 196 12.34 -8.74 12.77
N ARG A 197 12.69 -7.74 13.58
CA ARG A 197 13.91 -7.79 14.44
C ARG A 197 13.86 -8.94 15.43
N GLY A 198 12.70 -9.17 16.07
CA GLY A 198 12.51 -10.29 17.00
C GLY A 198 12.72 -11.66 16.36
N ARG A 199 12.38 -11.82 15.08
CA ARG A 199 12.63 -13.06 14.33
C ARG A 199 14.11 -13.26 14.01
N VAL A 200 14.84 -12.18 13.68
CA VAL A 200 16.27 -12.25 13.36
C VAL A 200 17.11 -12.63 14.59
N HIS A 201 16.72 -12.20 15.79
CA HIS A 201 17.43 -12.52 17.03
C HIS A 201 17.07 -13.89 17.63
N ALA A 202 16.07 -14.59 17.10
CA ALA A 202 15.64 -15.91 17.57
C ALA A 202 16.27 -17.08 16.79
N HIS A 203 17.13 -16.78 15.80
CA HIS A 203 17.88 -17.73 14.98
C HIS A 203 19.38 -17.52 15.16
#